data_AF-A0A4R0EDK0-F1
#
_entry.id   AF-A0A4R0EDK0-F1
#
_cell.length_a   1.000
_cell.length_b   1.000
_cell.length_c   1.000
_cell.angle_alpha   90.00
_cell.angle_beta   90.00
_cell.angle_gamma   90.00
#
_symmetry.space_group_name_H-M   'P 1'
#
loop_
_entity.id
_entity.type
_entity.pdbx_description
1 polymer ?
#
loop_
_entity_poly.entity_id
_entity_poly.type
_entity_poly.pdbx_seq_one_letter_code
_entity_poly.pdbx_strand_id
1 'polypeptide(L)'
;MILKEDLVIDGLHYILKFDHYSFSFSLNRPPRARVQINYRKHPELALFRDEPIYEDLNLKLPALKVFNAISQRVEELIYKHGIHYWSFSATSTKKANVYEKLLKRWMSRNTMAFKYDRVGNDFYVYVENNFND
;
A
#
# COMPACT_ATOMS: atom_id res chain seq x y z
N MET A 1 -11.45 -14.44 5.56
CA MET A 1 -10.82 -14.66 4.24
C MET A 1 -9.48 -13.93 4.24
N ILE A 2 -8.42 -14.56 3.75
CA ILE A 2 -7.10 -13.93 3.58
C ILE A 2 -6.75 -13.97 2.10
N LEU A 3 -6.46 -12.82 1.51
CA LEU A 3 -5.97 -12.69 0.14
C LEU A 3 -4.58 -12.06 0.18
N LYS A 4 -3.67 -12.56 -0.65
CA LYS A 4 -2.33 -12.00 -0.82
C LYS A 4 -1.95 -12.09 -2.28
N GLU A 5 -1.52 -10.99 -2.85
CA GLU A 5 -1.07 -10.91 -4.23
C GLU A 5 0.24 -10.15 -4.35
N ASP A 6 1.12 -10.68 -5.19
CA ASP A 6 2.37 -10.03 -5.57
C ASP A 6 2.15 -9.25 -6.88
N LEU A 7 2.39 -7.94 -6.82
CA LEU A 7 2.23 -7.01 -7.93
C LEU A 7 3.60 -6.50 -8.35
N VAL A 8 3.96 -6.68 -9.62
CA VAL A 8 5.21 -6.13 -10.19
C VAL A 8 4.87 -4.84 -10.93
N ILE A 9 5.37 -3.71 -10.44
CA ILE A 9 5.14 -2.39 -11.04
C ILE A 9 6.51 -1.73 -11.23
N ASP A 10 6.87 -1.43 -12.47
CA ASP A 10 8.17 -0.83 -12.83
C ASP A 10 9.39 -1.58 -12.24
N GLY A 11 9.33 -2.91 -12.29
CA GLY A 11 10.41 -3.79 -11.80
C GLY A 11 10.49 -3.90 -10.28
N LEU A 12 9.59 -3.24 -9.55
CA LEU A 12 9.49 -3.33 -8.09
C LEU A 12 8.38 -4.30 -7.70
N HIS A 13 8.68 -5.14 -6.71
CA HIS A 13 7.74 -6.11 -6.16
C HIS A 13 6.96 -5.48 -5.02
N TYR A 14 5.64 -5.46 -5.14
CA TYR A 14 4.74 -4.99 -4.10
C TYR A 14 3.83 -6.12 -3.65
N ILE A 15 3.42 -6.07 -2.39
CA ILE A 15 2.46 -7.02 -1.81
C ILE A 15 1.18 -6.25 -1.52
N LEU A 16 0.08 -6.69 -2.12
CA LEU A 16 -1.28 -6.33 -1.72
C LEU A 16 -1.85 -7.47 -0.87
N LYS A 17 -2.30 -7.16 0.33
CA LYS A 17 -2.88 -8.16 1.25
C LYS A 17 -4.23 -7.66 1.76
N PHE A 18 -5.23 -8.55 1.72
CA PHE A 18 -6.49 -8.39 2.42
C PHE A 18 -6.56 -9.41 3.56
N ASP A 19 -6.61 -8.93 4.79
CA ASP A 19 -6.60 -9.79 5.98
C ASP A 19 -7.37 -9.10 7.12
N HIS A 20 -8.20 -9.87 7.84
CA HIS A 20 -9.08 -9.35 8.89
C HIS A 20 -9.84 -8.08 8.47
N TYR A 21 -10.43 -8.10 7.28
CA TYR A 21 -11.13 -6.97 6.66
C TYR A 21 -10.27 -5.74 6.34
N SER A 22 -8.94 -5.83 6.37
CA SER A 22 -8.07 -4.70 6.10
C SER A 22 -7.24 -4.92 4.84
N PHE A 23 -7.25 -3.95 3.93
CA PHE A 23 -6.31 -3.87 2.83
C PHE A 23 -5.01 -3.19 3.29
N SER A 24 -3.91 -3.85 2.99
CA SER A 24 -2.56 -3.35 3.22
C SER A 24 -1.73 -3.47 1.95
N PHE A 25 -0.88 -2.48 1.72
CA PHE A 25 0.01 -2.44 0.57
C PHE A 25 1.43 -2.08 1.01
N SER A 26 2.40 -2.89 0.61
CA SER A 26 3.80 -2.68 0.97
C SER A 26 4.74 -3.02 -0.18
N LEU A 27 5.90 -2.38 -0.21
CA LEU A 27 6.98 -2.74 -1.11
C LEU A 27 7.73 -3.94 -0.52
N ASN A 28 7.76 -5.04 -1.26
CA ASN A 28 8.48 -6.26 -0.87
C ASN A 28 9.97 -6.07 -1.19
N ARG A 29 10.80 -6.02 -0.14
CA ARG A 29 12.27 -5.88 -0.23
C ARG A 29 12.68 -4.71 -1.15
N PRO A 30 12.70 -3.46 -0.65
CA PRO A 30 13.17 -2.33 -1.45
C PRO A 30 14.54 -2.67 -2.06
N PRO A 31 14.78 -2.33 -3.35
CA PRO A 31 16.10 -2.44 -3.96
C PRO A 31 17.17 -1.83 -3.06
N ARG A 32 18.19 -2.63 -2.75
CA ARG A 32 19.35 -2.19 -1.98
C ARG A 32 20.59 -2.22 -2.84
N ALA A 33 21.45 -1.23 -2.68
CA ALA A 33 22.77 -1.22 -3.29
C ALA A 33 23.82 -1.60 -2.26
N ARG A 34 24.79 -2.42 -2.66
CA ARG A 34 25.96 -2.71 -1.81
C ARG A 34 26.78 -1.43 -1.69
N VAL A 35 27.05 -1.01 -0.45
CA VAL A 35 27.86 0.17 -0.19
C VAL A 35 29.32 -0.19 -0.43
N GLN A 36 30.02 0.59 -1.24
CA GLN A 36 31.47 0.53 -1.30
C GLN A 36 32.05 1.40 -0.19
N ILE A 37 32.42 0.76 0.93
CA ILE A 37 32.96 1.47 2.09
C ILE A 37 34.46 1.62 1.94
N ASN A 38 34.96 2.84 2.09
CA ASN A 38 36.39 3.09 2.24
C ASN A 38 36.79 2.93 3.71
N TYR A 39 37.18 1.72 4.10
CA TYR A 39 37.57 1.39 5.47
C TYR A 39 38.79 2.16 5.99
N ARG A 40 39.58 2.82 5.12
CA ARG A 40 40.65 3.73 5.57
C ARG A 40 40.09 5.04 6.15
N LYS A 41 38.93 5.49 5.64
CA LYS A 41 38.25 6.70 6.12
C LYS A 41 37.24 6.42 7.23
N HIS A 42 36.74 5.18 7.30
CA HIS A 42 35.78 4.71 8.29
C HIS A 42 36.28 3.41 8.98
N PRO A 43 37.35 3.48 9.78
CA PRO A 43 37.93 2.32 10.44
C PRO A 43 36.96 1.64 11.42
N GLU A 44 35.99 2.37 11.98
CA GLU A 44 34.92 1.86 12.82
C GLU A 44 34.04 0.83 12.10
N LEU A 45 33.90 0.94 10.77
CA LEU A 45 33.13 0.01 9.95
C LEU A 45 33.94 -1.24 9.56
N ALA A 46 35.23 -1.31 9.90
CA ALA A 46 36.09 -2.45 9.55
C ALA A 46 35.69 -3.75 10.27
N LEU A 47 34.97 -3.66 11.40
CA LEU A 47 34.41 -4.82 12.10
C LEU A 47 33.35 -5.57 11.27
N PHE A 48 32.77 -4.90 10.27
CA PHE A 48 31.75 -5.46 9.39
C PHE A 48 32.30 -5.77 8.00
N ARG A 49 33.62 -5.92 7.85
CA ARG A 49 34.27 -6.13 6.54
C ARG A 49 33.84 -7.43 5.83
N ASP A 50 33.51 -8.44 6.62
CA ASP A 50 33.07 -9.74 6.11
C ASP A 50 31.57 -9.77 5.81
N GLU A 51 30.82 -8.76 6.27
CA GLU A 51 29.39 -8.62 6.01
C GLU A 51 29.13 -7.66 4.85
N PRO A 52 28.34 -8.05 3.84
CA PRO A 52 27.94 -7.12 2.79
C PRO A 52 27.01 -6.05 3.39
N ILE A 53 27.51 -4.82 3.51
CA ILE A 53 26.71 -3.67 3.93
C ILE A 53 25.91 -3.14 2.74
N TYR A 54 24.61 -2.97 2.95
CA TYR A 54 23.66 -2.50 1.95
C TYR A 54 22.97 -1.23 2.44
N GLU A 55 22.77 -0.28 1.53
CA GLU A 55 21.92 0.89 1.76
C GLU A 55 20.66 0.80 0.92
N ASP A 56 19.55 1.26 1.49
CA ASP A 56 18.30 1.41 0.77
C ASP A 56 18.49 2.48 -0.31
N LEU A 57 18.21 2.12 -1.57
CA LEU A 57 18.29 3.09 -2.66
C LEU A 57 17.20 4.14 -2.48
N ASN A 58 17.57 5.41 -2.70
CA ASN A 58 16.59 6.50 -2.75
C ASN A 58 15.78 6.39 -4.05
N LEU A 59 14.78 5.51 -4.04
CA LEU A 59 13.97 5.18 -5.21
C LEU A 59 12.99 6.32 -5.48
N LYS A 60 13.08 6.91 -6.68
CA LYS A 60 12.04 7.78 -7.22
C LYS A 60 10.85 6.92 -7.62
N LEU A 61 10.03 6.52 -6.65
CA LEU A 61 8.87 5.65 -6.87
C LEU A 61 7.83 6.36 -7.75
N PRO A 62 7.27 5.69 -8.78
CA PRO A 62 6.22 6.24 -9.63
C PRO A 62 4.87 6.20 -8.90
N ALA A 63 4.72 7.07 -7.90
CA ALA A 63 3.63 7.03 -6.92
C ALA A 63 2.22 6.99 -7.54
N LEU A 64 1.98 7.76 -8.61
CA LEU A 64 0.69 7.78 -9.30
C LEU A 64 0.39 6.48 -10.03
N LYS A 65 1.40 5.89 -10.70
CA LYS A 65 1.24 4.62 -11.42
C LYS A 65 0.96 3.48 -10.46
N VAL A 66 1.74 3.43 -9.37
CA VAL A 66 1.56 2.48 -8.28
C VAL A 66 0.16 2.62 -7.69
N PHE A 67 -0.25 3.84 -7.35
CA PHE A 67 -1.58 4.11 -6.80
C PHE A 67 -2.72 3.65 -7.72
N ASN A 68 -2.65 3.95 -9.02
CA ASN A 68 -3.69 3.56 -9.98
C ASN A 68 -3.79 2.04 -10.12
N ALA A 69 -2.65 1.36 -10.24
CA ALA A 69 -2.61 -0.10 -10.37
C ALA A 69 -3.19 -0.79 -9.12
N ILE A 70 -2.86 -0.32 -7.91
CA ILE A 70 -3.41 -0.87 -6.67
C ILE A 70 -4.90 -0.62 -6.57
N SER A 71 -5.34 0.61 -6.88
CA SER A 71 -6.76 0.98 -6.76
C SER A 71 -7.63 0.11 -7.65
N GLN A 72 -7.21 -0.08 -8.91
CA GLN A 72 -7.88 -0.99 -9.84
C GLN A 72 -7.89 -2.42 -9.30
N ARG A 73 -6.76 -2.91 -8.75
CA ARG A 73 -6.69 -4.27 -8.26
C ARG A 73 -7.55 -4.51 -7.01
N VAL A 74 -7.60 -3.55 -6.10
CA VAL A 74 -8.47 -3.59 -4.91
C VAL A 74 -9.93 -3.66 -5.34
N GLU A 75 -10.33 -2.86 -6.33
CA GLU A 75 -11.68 -2.90 -6.90
C GLU A 75 -12.03 -4.28 -7.48
N GLU A 76 -11.13 -4.86 -8.29
CA GLU A 76 -11.31 -6.20 -8.84
C GLU A 76 -11.45 -7.27 -7.74
N LEU A 77 -10.68 -7.17 -6.66
CA LEU A 77 -10.78 -8.10 -5.53
C LEU A 77 -12.09 -7.93 -4.76
N ILE A 78 -12.54 -6.69 -4.55
CA ILE A 78 -13.81 -6.39 -3.90
C ILE A 78 -14.96 -7.04 -4.66
N TYR A 79 -15.00 -6.85 -5.99
CA TYR A 79 -16.04 -7.42 -6.83
C TYR A 79 -15.97 -8.95 -6.93
N LYS A 80 -14.78 -9.49 -7.18
CA LYS A 80 -14.57 -10.94 -7.35
C LYS A 80 -14.98 -11.74 -6.11
N HIS A 81 -14.74 -11.18 -4.92
CA HIS A 81 -14.97 -11.86 -3.65
C HIS A 81 -16.19 -11.35 -2.88
N GLY A 82 -16.98 -10.44 -3.45
CA GLY A 82 -18.17 -9.89 -2.79
C GLY A 82 -17.85 -9.20 -1.45
N ILE A 83 -16.76 -8.44 -1.39
CA ILE A 83 -16.32 -7.79 -0.15
C ILE A 83 -17.20 -6.57 0.14
N HIS A 84 -18.10 -6.70 1.11
CA HIS A 84 -19.03 -5.61 1.46
C HIS A 84 -18.53 -4.71 2.61
N TYR A 85 -17.43 -5.08 3.27
CA TYR A 85 -16.80 -4.31 4.32
C TYR A 85 -15.28 -4.46 4.22
N TRP A 86 -14.56 -3.34 4.29
CA TRP A 86 -13.11 -3.33 4.33
C TRP A 86 -12.56 -2.04 4.96
N SER A 87 -11.31 -2.09 5.41
CA SER A 87 -10.60 -0.96 5.99
C SER A 87 -9.23 -0.78 5.39
N PHE A 88 -8.67 0.43 5.52
CA PHE A 88 -7.29 0.71 5.19
C PHE A 88 -6.82 1.95 5.97
N SER A 89 -5.50 2.11 6.08
CA SER A 89 -4.90 3.18 6.87
C SER A 89 -3.85 3.95 6.09
N ALA A 90 -3.79 5.25 6.30
CA ALA A 90 -2.77 6.12 5.74
C ALA A 90 -1.64 6.34 6.74
N THR A 91 -0.39 6.33 6.28
CA THR A 91 0.76 6.55 7.16
C THR A 91 0.92 8.00 7.64
N SER A 92 0.12 8.94 7.11
CA SER A 92 0.14 10.34 7.54
C SER A 92 -1.15 11.06 7.17
N THR A 93 -1.47 12.14 7.90
CA THR A 93 -2.66 12.98 7.66
C THR A 93 -2.69 13.55 6.24
N LYS A 94 -1.52 13.92 5.69
CA LYS A 94 -1.42 14.41 4.30
C LYS A 94 -1.86 13.35 3.30
N LYS A 95 -1.44 12.09 3.49
CA LYS A 95 -1.87 10.96 2.65
C LYS A 95 -3.36 10.66 2.85
N ALA A 96 -3.84 10.68 4.09
CA ALA A 96 -5.24 10.45 4.39
C ALA A 96 -6.17 11.42 3.64
N ASN A 97 -5.83 12.71 3.61
CA ASN A 97 -6.60 13.71 2.87
C ASN A 97 -6.62 13.47 1.35
N VAL A 98 -5.54 12.94 0.78
CA VAL A 98 -5.47 12.56 -0.63
C VAL A 98 -6.31 11.31 -0.89
N TYR A 99 -6.18 10.29 -0.04
CA TYR A 99 -6.94 9.05 -0.16
C TYR A 99 -8.44 9.26 -0.01
N GLU A 100 -8.88 10.14 0.89
CA GLU A 100 -10.30 10.46 1.05
C GLU A 100 -10.91 11.04 -0.24
N LYS A 101 -10.21 11.98 -0.89
CA LYS A 101 -10.67 12.56 -2.17
C LYS A 101 -10.78 11.48 -3.26
N LEU A 102 -9.84 10.56 -3.29
CA LEU A 102 -9.81 9.48 -4.28
C LEU A 102 -10.88 8.43 -4.00
N LEU A 103 -11.09 8.08 -2.73
CA LEU A 103 -12.14 7.18 -2.26
C LEU A 103 -13.53 7.71 -2.64
N LYS A 104 -13.82 9.00 -2.37
CA LYS A 104 -15.08 9.64 -2.80
C LYS A 104 -15.31 9.54 -4.31
N ARG A 105 -14.26 9.79 -5.10
CA ARG A 105 -14.32 9.75 -6.58
C ARG A 105 -14.47 8.33 -7.13
N TRP A 106 -13.92 7.35 -6.43
CA TRP A 106 -14.09 5.93 -6.75
C TRP A 106 -15.51 5.47 -6.42
N MET A 107 -16.01 5.79 -5.22
CA MET A 107 -17.38 5.47 -4.81
C MET A 107 -18.43 6.05 -5.77
N SER A 108 -18.24 7.29 -6.24
CA SER A 108 -19.17 7.93 -7.19
C SER A 108 -19.23 7.25 -8.57
N ARG A 109 -18.28 6.36 -8.90
CA ARG A 109 -18.23 5.63 -10.16
C ARG A 109 -18.71 4.19 -10.02
N ASN A 110 -18.86 3.71 -8.79
CA ASN A 110 -19.21 2.34 -8.51
C ASN A 110 -20.72 2.11 -8.56
N THR A 111 -21.07 0.90 -8.97
CA THR A 111 -22.47 0.44 -9.02
C THR A 111 -23.01 0.09 -7.63
N MET A 112 -22.14 -0.34 -6.72
CA MET A 112 -22.50 -0.58 -5.32
C MET A 112 -22.48 0.73 -4.53
N ALA A 113 -23.53 0.99 -3.76
CA ALA A 113 -23.64 2.15 -2.89
C ALA A 113 -22.72 2.00 -1.66
N PHE A 114 -21.43 2.32 -1.82
CA PHE A 114 -20.50 2.32 -0.70
C PHE A 114 -20.58 3.62 0.11
N LYS A 115 -20.46 3.47 1.44
CA LYS A 115 -20.21 4.53 2.41
C LYS A 115 -18.87 4.29 3.11
N TYR A 116 -18.37 5.32 3.78
CA TYR A 116 -17.21 5.17 4.63
C TYR A 116 -17.25 6.09 5.84
N ASP A 117 -16.62 5.63 6.92
CA ASP A 117 -16.27 6.41 8.09
C ASP A 117 -14.75 6.59 8.15
N ARG A 118 -14.30 7.76 8.63
CA ARG A 118 -12.89 8.09 8.80
C ARG A 118 -12.60 8.41 10.25
N VAL A 119 -11.64 7.71 10.85
CA VAL A 119 -11.14 7.97 12.20
C VAL A 119 -9.65 8.30 12.10
N GLY A 120 -9.31 9.58 12.14
CA GLY A 120 -7.92 10.02 11.97
C GLY A 120 -7.37 9.70 10.57
N ASN A 121 -6.50 8.69 10.49
CA ASN A 121 -5.89 8.21 9.25
C ASN A 121 -6.47 6.88 8.76
N ASP A 122 -7.42 6.31 9.51
CA ASP A 122 -8.04 5.03 9.22
C ASP A 122 -9.39 5.25 8.52
N PHE A 123 -9.68 4.38 7.57
CA PHE A 123 -10.88 4.39 6.75
C PHE A 123 -11.59 3.06 6.89
N TYR A 124 -12.89 3.11 7.12
CA TYR A 124 -13.77 1.96 7.23
C TYR A 124 -14.85 2.09 6.16
N VAL A 125 -14.81 1.24 5.15
CA VAL A 125 -15.66 1.27 3.96
C VAL A 125 -16.66 0.13 4.04
N TYR A 126 -17.93 0.42 3.76
CA TYR A 126 -19.01 -0.55 3.83
C TYR A 126 -20.08 -0.28 2.78
N VAL A 127 -20.78 -1.32 2.35
CA VAL A 127 -21.97 -1.18 1.52
C VAL A 127 -23.10 -0.59 2.37
N GLU A 128 -23.71 0.48 1.89
CA GLU A 128 -24.95 1.00 2.42
C GLU A 128 -26.06 0.01 2.07
N ASN A 129 -26.44 -0.82 3.05
CA ASN A 129 -27.65 -1.60 2.94
C ASN A 129 -28.82 -0.69 3.31
N ASN A 130 -29.73 -0.47 2.37
CA ASN A 130 -31.05 0.10 2.64
C ASN A 130 -31.87 -0.91 3.46
N PHE A 131 -31.54 -1.11 4.74
CA PHE A 131 -32.41 -1.83 5.68
C PHE A 131 -33.41 -0.86 6.32
N ASN A 132 -34.09 -0.07 5.49
CA ASN A 132 -35.28 0.69 5.88
C ASN A 132 -36.38 0.34 4.88
N ASP A 133 -37.00 -0.82 5.10
CA ASP A 133 -38.42 -1.05 4.82
C ASP A 133 -39.14 -1.09 6.18
#